data_AF-A0A7X3ZF65-F1
#
_entry.id   AF-A0A7X3ZF65-F1
#
_cell.length_a   1.000
_cell.length_b   1.000
_cell.length_c   1.000
_cell.angle_alpha   90.00
_cell.angle_beta   90.00
_cell.angle_gamma   90.00
#
_symmetry.space_group_name_H-M   'P 1'
#
loop_
_entity.id
_entity.type
_entity.pdbx_description
1 polymer ?
#
loop_
_entity_poly.entity_id
_entity_poly.type
_entity_poly.pdbx_seq_one_letter_code
_entity_poly.pdbx_strand_id
1 'polypeptide(L)' 'MFQDPKRYQAKHYYVTAAGADLVEILAPRAGERVLDLGCGTGQLSAQIAAAGAEVVGIDSS' A
#
# COMPACT_ATOMS: atom_id res chain seq x y z
N MET A 1 31.59 -16.77 -3.04
CA MET A 1 30.83 -16.12 -4.12
C MET A 1 29.47 -15.77 -3.54
N PHE A 2 29.27 -14.49 -3.26
CA PHE A 2 28.17 -13.93 -2.49
C PHE A 2 26.83 -14.17 -3.20
N GLN A 3 25.83 -14.67 -2.48
CA GLN A 3 24.48 -14.85 -3.02
C GLN A 3 23.82 -13.48 -3.17
N ASP A 4 23.42 -13.18 -4.41
CA ASP A 4 22.91 -11.90 -4.87
C ASP A 4 21.56 -11.54 -4.20
N PRO A 5 21.47 -10.41 -3.47
CA PRO A 5 20.26 -9.97 -2.77
C PRO A 5 19.15 -9.43 -3.71
N LYS A 6 19.34 -9.40 -5.03
CA LYS A 6 18.40 -8.75 -5.97
C LYS A 6 17.27 -9.64 -6.51
N ARG A 7 16.90 -10.71 -5.80
CA ARG A 7 15.83 -11.62 -6.25
C ARG A 7 14.53 -11.57 -5.45
N TYR A 8 14.40 -10.63 -4.52
CA TYR A 8 13.20 -10.48 -3.70
C TYR A 8 12.66 -9.06 -3.78
N GLN A 9 12.05 -8.70 -4.91
CA GLN A 9 11.03 -7.65 -4.90
C GLN A 9 9.82 -8.18 -5.67
N ALA A 10 9.00 -8.85 -4.89
CA ALA A 10 7.72 -9.39 -5.28
C ALA A 10 6.77 -8.23 -5.65
N LYS A 11 6.14 -8.36 -6.82
CA LYS A 11 4.78 -7.87 -7.12
C LYS A 11 4.48 -6.44 -6.64
N HIS A 12 5.13 -5.46 -7.26
CA HIS A 12 4.58 -4.11 -7.29
C HIS A 12 3.26 -4.16 -8.07
N TYR A 13 2.11 -4.12 -7.38
CA TYR A 13 0.81 -3.85 -7.99
C TYR A 13 0.79 -2.38 -8.45
N TYR A 14 1.53 -2.07 -9.51
CA TYR A 14 1.51 -0.78 -10.16
C TYR A 14 0.25 -0.73 -11.04
N VAL A 15 -0.88 -0.26 -10.49
CA VAL A 15 -2.09 -0.04 -11.28
C VAL A 15 -1.94 1.27 -12.05
N THR A 16 -1.20 1.26 -13.15
CA THR A 16 -1.27 2.34 -14.15
C THR A 16 -2.33 1.99 -15.17
N ALA A 17 -3.62 2.11 -14.80
CA ALA A 17 -4.67 2.09 -15.81
C ALA A 17 -4.76 3.44 -16.55
N ALA A 18 -4.40 4.56 -15.88
CA ALA A 18 -4.31 5.90 -16.50
C ALA A 18 -3.59 6.95 -15.62
N GLY A 19 -2.70 6.54 -14.69
CA GLY A 19 -1.95 7.48 -13.83
C GLY A 19 -2.66 7.98 -12.57
N ALA A 20 -3.80 7.38 -12.20
CA ALA A 20 -4.49 7.70 -10.94
C ALA A 20 -3.74 7.13 -9.73
N ASP A 21 -3.70 7.90 -8.63
CA ASP A 21 -3.14 7.44 -7.35
C ASP A 21 -3.99 6.28 -6.80
N LEU A 22 -3.38 5.30 -6.16
CA LEU A 22 -4.09 4.16 -5.58
C LEU A 22 -5.11 4.61 -4.52
N VAL A 23 -4.85 5.71 -3.81
CA VAL A 23 -5.83 6.30 -2.87
C VAL A 23 -7.04 6.86 -3.61
N GLU A 24 -6.86 7.45 -4.79
CA GLU A 24 -7.97 7.96 -5.60
C GLU A 24 -8.83 6.82 -6.15
N ILE A 25 -8.20 5.71 -6.53
CA ILE A 25 -8.90 4.50 -6.99
C ILE A 25 -9.66 3.85 -5.82
N LEU A 26 -9.03 3.78 -4.65
CA LEU A 26 -9.62 3.22 -3.44
C LEU A 26 -10.77 4.09 -2.91
N ALA A 27 -10.67 5.41 -3.06
CA ALA A 27 -11.63 6.41 -2.59
C ALA A 27 -12.15 6.15 -1.15
N PRO A 28 -11.25 5.96 -0.17
CA PRO A 28 -11.63 5.55 1.18
C PRO A 28 -12.49 6.61 1.87
N ARG A 29 -13.45 6.14 2.67
CA ARG A 29 -14.41 7.01 3.38
C ARG A 29 -14.30 6.88 4.88
N ALA A 30 -14.79 7.92 5.56
CA ALA A 30 -14.86 7.93 7.02
C ALA A 30 -15.62 6.71 7.57
N GLY A 31 -14.99 5.99 8.51
CA GLY A 31 -15.56 4.81 9.15
C GLY A 31 -15.45 3.51 8.34
N GLU A 32 -14.89 3.52 7.13
CA GLU A 32 -14.53 2.29 6.43
C GLU A 32 -13.30 1.65 7.06
N ARG A 33 -13.21 0.32 7.02
CA ARG A 33 -12.04 -0.43 7.49
C ARG A 33 -11.25 -0.95 6.30
N VAL A 34 -9.97 -0.61 6.24
CA VAL A 34 -9.06 -0.94 5.14
C VAL A 34 -7.86 -1.74 5.67
N LEU A 35 -7.47 -2.77 4.93
CA LEU A 35 -6.27 -3.56 5.20
C LEU A 35 -5.20 -3.24 4.13
N ASP A 36 -4.06 -2.72 4.56
CA ASP A 36 -2.90 -2.43 3.71
C ASP A 36 -1.88 -3.58 3.85
N LEU A 37 -1.82 -4.44 2.83
CA LEU A 37 -0.95 -5.62 2.78
C LEU A 37 0.38 -5.30 2.11
N GLY A 38 1.46 -5.39 2.87
CA GLY A 38 2.79 -4.93 2.45
C GLY A 38 2.91 -3.42 2.58
N CYS A 39 2.52 -2.87 3.74
CA CYS A 39 2.43 -1.43 3.95
C CYS A 39 3.78 -0.70 3.88
N GLY A 40 4.91 -1.43 4.00
CA GLY A 40 6.25 -0.88 3.89
C GLY A 40 6.47 0.31 4.83
N THR A 41 6.79 1.47 4.27
CA THR A 41 7.00 2.72 5.04
C THR A 41 5.70 3.34 5.57
N GLY A 42 4.53 2.79 5.22
CA GLY A 42 3.22 3.22 5.71
C GLY A 42 2.66 4.49 5.08
N GLN A 43 3.27 5.01 3.99
CA GLN A 43 2.79 6.24 3.36
C GLN A 43 1.36 6.12 2.81
N LEU A 44 1.03 4.99 2.19
CA LEU A 44 -0.32 4.71 1.69
C LEU A 44 -1.33 4.61 2.84
N SER A 45 -1.01 3.80 3.86
CA SER A 45 -1.80 3.72 5.10
C SER A 45 -2.09 5.10 5.71
N ALA A 46 -1.10 5.99 5.78
CA ALA A 46 -1.29 7.33 6.32
C ALA A 46 -2.28 8.18 5.49
N GLN A 47 -2.22 8.09 4.16
CA GLN A 47 -3.16 8.79 3.28
C GLN A 47 -4.58 8.24 3.42
N ILE A 48 -4.75 6.92 3.55
CA ILE A 48 -6.04 6.27 3.79
C ILE A 48 -6.63 6.72 5.13
N ALA A 49 -5.82 6.76 6.18
CA ALA A 49 -6.24 7.26 7.49
C ALA A 49 -6.64 8.74 7.46
N ALA A 50 -5.91 9.56 6.68
CA ALA A 50 -6.22 10.98 6.51
C ALA A 50 -7.59 11.22 5.84
N ALA A 51 -8.09 10.26 5.05
CA ALA A 51 -9.44 10.29 4.50
C ALA A 51 -10.54 9.90 5.52
N GLY A 52 -10.16 9.55 6.76
CA GLY A 52 -11.05 9.19 7.86
C GLY A 52 -11.36 7.69 7.95
N ALA A 53 -10.77 6.87 7.09
CA ALA A 53 -10.90 5.43 7.19
C ALA A 53 -10.04 4.87 8.35
N GLU A 54 -10.48 3.77 8.94
CA GLU A 54 -9.66 2.96 9.84
C GLU A 54 -8.78 2.03 9.03
N VAL A 55 -7.46 2.16 9.12
CA VAL A 55 -6.53 1.32 8.38
C VAL A 55 -5.72 0.42 9.31
N VAL A 56 -5.51 -0.82 8.87
CA VAL A 56 -4.57 -1.77 9.49
C VAL A 56 -3.49 -2.08 8.48
N GLY A 57 -2.23 -1.81 8.83
CA GLY A 57 -1.08 -2.19 8.00
C GLY A 57 -0.46 -3.50 8.47
N ILE A 58 -0.13 -4.39 7.52
CA ILE A 58 0.67 -5.59 7.78
C ILE A 58 1.88 -5.57 6.87
N ASP A 59 3.06 -5.79 7.43
CA ASP A 59 4.29 -5.98 6.68
C ASP A 59 5.03 -7.24 7.16
N SER A 60 5.79 -7.86 6.27
CA SER A 60 6.53 -9.11 6.55
C SER A 60 8.05 -8.94 6.51
N SER A 61 8.55 -7.69 6.51
CA SER A 61 9.99 -7.36 6.51
C SER A 61 10.69 -7.60 7.83
#